data_AF-A0A2R6H5U2-F1
#
_entry.id   AF-A0A2R6H5U2-F1
#
_cell.length_a   1.000
_cell.length_b   1.000
_cell.length_c   1.000
_cell.angle_alpha   90.00
_cell.angle_beta   90.00
_cell.angle_gamma   90.00
#
_symmetry.space_group_name_H-M   'P 1'
#
loop_
_entity.id
_entity.type
_entity.pdbx_description
1 polymer ?
#
loop_
_entity_poly.entity_id
_entity_poly.type
_entity_poly.pdbx_seq_one_letter_code
_entity_poly.pdbx_strand_id
1 'polypeptide(L)' 'MGDTYEIEGEEIVEREVKPFGSGGAHVTAPKDWIGATVKLVRTSPPTAEE' A
#
# COMPACT_ATOMS: atom_id res chain seq x y z
N MET A 1 2.53 10.17 8.73
CA MET A 1 1.40 10.88 8.11
C MET A 1 1.53 10.65 6.62
N GLY A 2 0.58 9.96 5.99
CA GLY A 2 0.57 9.80 4.53
C GLY A 2 -0.66 10.50 4.02
N ASP A 3 -0.49 11.28 2.96
CA ASP A 3 -1.55 12.03 2.32
C ASP A 3 -2.54 11.06 1.66
N THR A 4 -3.81 11.13 2.06
CA THR A 4 -4.90 10.38 1.44
C THR A 4 -5.42 11.19 0.26
N TYR A 5 -5.60 10.56 -0.90
CA TYR A 5 -6.13 11.19 -2.11
C TYR A 5 -7.35 10.44 -2.61
N GLU A 6 -8.26 11.13 -3.30
CA GLU A 6 -9.42 10.50 -3.95
C GLU A 6 -9.26 10.62 -5.47
N ILE A 7 -9.38 9.50 -6.19
CA ILE A 7 -9.44 9.48 -7.67
C ILE A 7 -10.66 8.63 -8.05
N GLU A 8 -11.55 9.17 -8.88
CA GLU A 8 -12.77 8.48 -9.34
C GLU A 8 -13.69 7.97 -8.19
N GLY A 9 -13.61 8.59 -7.01
CA GLY A 9 -14.36 8.18 -5.81
C GLY A 9 -13.72 7.02 -5.03
N GLU A 10 -12.53 6.58 -5.44
CA GLU A 10 -11.73 5.59 -4.72
C GLU A 10 -10.72 6.29 -3.80
N GLU A 11 -10.72 5.90 -2.52
CA GLU A 11 -9.71 6.36 -1.57
C GLU A 11 -8.37 5.69 -1.87
N ILE A 12 -7.34 6.52 -2.10
CA ILE A 12 -5.98 6.10 -2.40
C ILE A 12 -5.07 6.44 -1.22
N VAL A 13 -4.34 5.42 -0.78
CA VAL A 13 -3.30 5.55 0.23
C VAL A 13 -1.98 5.11 -0.36
N GLU A 14 -1.07 6.06 -0.56
CA GLU A 14 0.28 5.75 -1.01
C GLU A 14 1.15 5.32 0.17
N ARG A 15 1.74 4.13 0.06
CA ARG A 15 2.62 3.54 1.08
C ARG A 15 3.76 2.81 0.43
N GLU A 16 4.91 2.87 1.08
CA GLU A 16 6.03 2.02 0.74
C GLU A 16 5.76 0.58 1.20
N VAL A 17 6.03 -0.37 0.30
CA VAL A 17 6.03 -1.80 0.62
C VAL A 17 7.20 -2.09 1.55
N LYS A 18 6.94 -2.70 2.72
CA LYS A 18 7.98 -3.05 3.69
C LYS A 18 8.24 -4.56 3.70
N PRO A 19 9.48 -5.00 4.00
CA PRO A 19 9.79 -6.42 4.16
C PRO A 19 9.04 -6.99 5.37
N PHE A 20 8.63 -8.26 5.26
CA PHE A 20 7.93 -8.99 6.31
C PHE A 20 8.43 -10.44 6.41
N GLY A 21 9.01 -10.79 7.55
CA GLY A 21 9.56 -12.13 7.80
C GLY A 21 10.74 -12.47 6.87
N SER A 22 10.94 -13.75 6.59
CA SER A 22 12.10 -14.25 5.83
C SER A 22 11.98 -14.16 4.30
N GLY A 23 11.04 -13.38 3.77
CA GLY A 23 10.85 -13.28 2.32
C GLY A 23 9.48 -12.75 1.86
N GLY A 24 8.62 -12.33 2.78
CA GLY A 24 7.37 -11.66 2.45
C GLY A 24 7.55 -10.15 2.36
N ALA A 25 6.55 -9.48 1.82
CA ALA A 25 6.43 -8.03 1.87
C ALA A 25 4.98 -7.65 2.18
N HIS A 26 4.79 -6.54 2.89
CA HIS A 26 3.46 -6.08 3.26
C HIS A 26 3.28 -4.58 3.02
N VAL A 27 2.02 -4.19 2.84
CA VAL A 27 1.56 -2.81 2.91
C VAL A 27 0.46 -2.76 3.97
N THR A 28 0.52 -1.79 4.87
CA THR A 28 -0.50 -1.61 5.90
C THR A 28 -1.63 -0.73 5.37
N ALA A 29 -2.86 -1.25 5.40
CA ALA A 29 -4.06 -0.48 5.12
C ALA A 29 -4.61 0.21 6.39
N PRO A 30 -5.39 1.29 6.27
CA PRO A 30 -6.16 1.86 7.37
C PRO A 30 -7.09 0.84 8.04
N LYS A 31 -7.32 0.97 9.34
CA LYS A 31 -8.23 0.07 10.09
C LYS A 31 -9.68 0.18 9.59
N ASP A 32 -10.08 1.34 9.08
CA ASP A 32 -11.43 1.58 8.60
C ASP A 32 -11.75 0.82 7.29
N TRP A 33 -10.73 0.22 6.65
CA TRP A 33 -10.90 -0.62 5.45
C TRP A 33 -11.22 -2.09 5.78
N ILE A 34 -11.36 -2.47 7.05
CA ILE A 34 -11.69 -3.86 7.41
C ILE A 34 -13.03 -4.26 6.77
N GLY A 35 -13.00 -5.32 5.95
CA GLY A 35 -14.16 -5.81 5.20
C GLY A 35 -14.32 -5.21 3.80
N ALA A 36 -13.49 -4.24 3.41
CA ALA A 36 -13.46 -3.70 2.05
C ALA A 36 -12.69 -4.63 1.09
N THR A 37 -13.11 -4.66 -0.16
CA THR A 37 -12.32 -5.24 -1.26
C THR A 37 -11.30 -4.19 -1.72
N VAL A 38 -10.02 -4.54 -1.72
CA VAL A 38 -8.93 -3.61 -2.07
C VAL A 38 -8.09 -4.12 -3.23
N LYS A 39 -7.57 -3.20 -4.04
CA LYS A 39 -6.60 -3.47 -5.10
C LYS A 39 -5.29 -2.77 -4.79
N LEU A 40 -4.18 -3.50 -4.90
CA LEU A 40 -2.85 -2.92 -4.78
C LEU A 40 -2.27 -2.62 -6.17
N VAL A 41 -1.82 -1.39 -6.39
CA VAL A 41 -1.21 -0.95 -7.66
C VAL A 41 0.21 -0.46 -7.38
N ARG A 42 1.20 -1.01 -8.09
CA ARG A 42 2.60 -0.58 -7.97
C ARG A 42 2.82 0.67 -8.84
N THR A 43 3.21 1.78 -8.22
CA THR A 43 3.44 3.07 -8.90
C THR A 43 4.92 3.37 -9.16
N SER A 44 5.84 2.63 -8.52
CA SER A 44 7.30 2.80 -8.66
C SER A 44 8.04 1.45 -8.73
N PRO A 45 9.21 1.35 -9.37
CA PRO A 45 10.03 0.14 -9.32
C PRO A 45 10.52 -0.15 -7.88
N PRO A 46 10.67 -1.43 -7.48
CA PRO A 46 11.27 -1.74 -6.18
C PRO A 46 12.74 -1.30 -6.16
N THR A 47 13.18 -0.73 -5.05
CA THR A 47 14.61 -0.50 -4.80
C THR A 47 15.26 -1.87 -4.58
N ALA A 48 16.11 -2.30 -5.52
CA ALA A 48 17.01 -3.41 -5.27
C ALA A 48 18.01 -2.95 -4.20
N GLU A 49 18.00 -3.57 -3.02
CA GLU A 49 19.23 -3.61 -2.22
C GLU A 49 20.17 -4.56 -2.98
N GLU A 50 21.24 -4.00 -3.56
CA GLU A 50 22.36 -4.76 -4.13
C GLU A 50 23.08 -5.59 -3.06
#